data_AF-A0A4R5EQK1-F1
#
_entry.id   AF-A0A4R5EQK1-F1
#
_cell.length_a   1.000
_cell.length_b   1.000
_cell.length_c   1.000
_cell.angle_alpha   90.00
_cell.angle_beta   90.00
_cell.angle_gamma   90.00
#
_symmetry.space_group_name_H-M   'P 1'
#
loop_
_entity.id
_entity.type
_entity.pdbx_description
1 polymer ?
#
loop_
_entity_poly.entity_id
_entity_poly.type
_entity_poly.pdbx_seq_one_letter_code
_entity_poly.pdbx_strand_id
1 'polypeptide(L)'
;MTTEPRAAPHPAPPRWAVKPVRQLTAGELAEALAYLERHRPDDDVLGRALAGEFARRTAAAEFARRAADRVPPRGAARSAPDAGESPRA
;
A
#
# COMPACT_ATOMS: atom_id res chain seq x y z
N MET A 1 56.01 -8.52 0.66
CA MET A 1 55.08 -7.39 0.82
C MET A 1 53.88 -7.65 -0.06
N THR A 2 52.85 -8.31 0.46
CA THR A 2 51.63 -8.61 -0.29
C THR A 2 50.63 -7.51 0.04
N THR A 3 50.32 -6.66 -0.93
CA THR A 3 49.31 -5.61 -0.76
C THR A 3 47.94 -6.28 -0.81
N GLU A 4 47.15 -6.18 0.25
CA GLU A 4 45.77 -6.65 0.22
C GLU A 4 44.94 -5.71 -0.68
N PRO A 5 44.03 -6.26 -1.51
CA PRO A 5 43.19 -5.42 -2.35
C PRO A 5 42.28 -4.61 -1.43
N ARG A 6 42.47 -3.29 -1.41
CA ARG A 6 41.58 -2.39 -0.70
C ARG A 6 40.16 -2.57 -1.26
N ALA A 7 39.25 -3.03 -0.41
CA ALA A 7 37.84 -3.22 -0.77
C ALA A 7 37.29 -1.92 -1.38
N ALA A 8 36.76 -2.03 -2.60
CA ALA A 8 36.11 -0.92 -3.26
C ALA A 8 34.91 -0.44 -2.41
N PRO A 9 34.60 0.86 -2.38
CA PRO A 9 33.48 1.36 -1.60
C PRO A 9 32.19 0.68 -2.05
N HIS A 10 31.50 0.05 -1.10
CA HIS A 10 30.19 -0.53 -1.36
C HIS A 10 29.19 0.60 -1.67
N PRO A 11 28.34 0.44 -2.70
CA PRO A 11 27.29 1.41 -2.95
C PRO A 11 26.41 1.52 -1.71
N ALA A 12 26.09 2.75 -1.33
CA ALA A 12 25.23 3.01 -0.18
C ALA A 12 23.89 2.27 -0.37
N PRO A 13 23.35 1.62 0.66
CA PRO A 13 22.10 0.89 0.54
C PRO A 13 20.97 1.86 0.19
N PRO A 14 19.99 1.43 -0.63
CA PRO A 14 18.86 2.27 -0.95
C PRO A 14 18.07 2.62 0.30
N ARG A 15 17.44 3.80 0.28
CA ARG A 15 16.82 4.46 1.46
C ARG A 15 15.72 3.62 2.10
N TRP A 16 15.04 2.80 1.29
CA TRP A 16 14.00 1.90 1.74
C TRP A 16 14.58 0.66 2.45
N ALA A 17 15.82 0.26 2.18
CA ALA A 17 16.40 -0.99 2.69
C ALA A 17 16.69 -0.95 4.21
N VAL A 18 16.73 0.23 4.81
CA VAL A 18 16.87 0.38 6.27
C VAL A 18 15.53 0.34 7.00
N LYS A 19 14.41 0.28 6.27
CA LYS A 19 13.07 0.30 6.84
C LYS A 19 12.50 -1.11 6.94
N PRO A 20 11.76 -1.45 8.01
CA PRO A 20 11.01 -2.70 8.03
C PRO A 20 9.93 -2.66 6.94
N VAL A 21 9.64 -3.81 6.33
CA VAL A 21 8.68 -3.94 5.21
C VAL A 21 7.31 -3.31 5.52
N ARG A 22 6.88 -3.38 6.79
CA ARG A 22 5.62 -2.80 7.28
C ARG A 22 5.59 -1.27 7.27
N GLN A 23 6.73 -0.60 7.10
CA GLN A 23 6.84 0.86 7.03
C GLN A 23 7.11 1.40 5.62
N LEU A 24 7.33 0.51 4.64
CA LEU A 24 7.57 0.93 3.26
C LEU A 24 6.31 1.48 2.62
N THR A 25 6.37 2.62 1.95
CA THR A 25 5.26 3.11 1.12
C THR A 25 5.01 2.23 -0.11
N ALA A 26 3.87 2.39 -0.79
CA ALA A 26 3.60 1.65 -2.04
C ALA A 26 4.67 1.93 -3.11
N GLY A 27 5.14 3.17 -3.21
CA GLY A 27 6.22 3.55 -4.14
C GLY A 27 7.55 2.88 -3.77
N GLU A 28 7.90 2.84 -2.49
CA GLU A 28 9.13 2.18 -2.03
C GLU A 28 9.07 0.66 -2.20
N LEU A 29 7.89 0.03 -2.06
CA LEU A 29 7.70 -1.39 -2.36
C LEU A 29 7.93 -1.69 -3.85
N ALA A 30 7.42 -0.84 -4.74
CA ALA A 30 7.65 -0.97 -6.18
C ALA A 30 9.13 -0.75 -6.54
N GLU A 31 9.78 0.26 -5.94
CA GLU A 31 11.21 0.51 -6.12
C GLU A 31 12.06 -0.67 -5.62
N ALA A 32 11.70 -1.25 -4.48
CA ALA A 32 12.39 -2.40 -3.91
C ALA A 32 12.28 -3.64 -4.82
N LEU A 33 11.10 -3.93 -5.37
CA LEU A 33 10.92 -5.03 -6.32
C LEU A 33 11.78 -4.82 -7.58
N ALA A 34 11.72 -3.63 -8.17
CA ALA A 34 12.53 -3.31 -9.34
C ALA A 34 14.04 -3.36 -9.06
N TYR A 35 14.46 -3.04 -7.83
CA TYR A 35 15.85 -3.19 -7.41
C TYR A 35 16.27 -4.66 -7.32
N LEU A 36 15.43 -5.53 -6.74
CA LEU A 36 15.73 -6.96 -6.63
C LEU A 36 15.84 -7.62 -7.99
N GLU A 37 14.93 -7.33 -8.92
CA GLU A 37 14.99 -7.84 -10.30
C GLU A 37 16.35 -7.54 -10.98
N ARG A 38 16.93 -6.37 -10.70
CA ARG A 38 18.18 -5.92 -11.32
C ARG A 38 19.44 -6.39 -10.59
N HIS A 39 19.40 -6.57 -9.27
CA HIS A 39 20.61 -6.74 -8.45
C HIS A 39 20.63 -8.03 -7.62
N ARG A 40 19.48 -8.64 -7.38
CA ARG A 40 19.30 -9.83 -6.52
C ARG A 40 18.15 -10.71 -7.04
N PRO A 41 18.21 -11.17 -8.31
CA PRO A 41 17.13 -11.96 -8.89
C PRO A 41 16.89 -13.28 -8.15
N ASP A 42 17.93 -13.81 -7.48
CA ASP A 42 17.86 -15.07 -6.75
C ASP A 42 17.26 -14.93 -5.33
N ASP A 43 17.00 -13.71 -4.85
CA ASP A 43 16.42 -13.48 -3.51
C ASP A 43 14.87 -13.55 -3.54
N ASP A 44 14.37 -14.75 -3.83
CA ASP A 44 12.94 -15.06 -3.95
C ASP A 44 12.17 -14.80 -2.64
N VAL A 45 12.81 -15.03 -1.50
CA VAL A 45 12.17 -14.88 -0.18
C VAL A 45 11.85 -13.42 0.07
N LEU A 46 12.82 -12.52 -0.13
CA LEU A 46 12.61 -11.09 0.01
C LEU A 46 11.65 -10.56 -1.07
N GLY A 47 11.80 -11.02 -2.32
CA GLY A 47 10.90 -10.66 -3.42
C GLY A 47 9.44 -11.01 -3.12
N ARG A 48 9.16 -12.22 -2.65
CA ARG A 48 7.80 -12.66 -2.26
C ARG A 48 7.25 -11.87 -1.07
N ALA A 49 8.08 -11.57 -0.08
CA ALA A 49 7.65 -10.78 1.07
C ALA A 49 7.22 -9.36 0.68
N LEU A 50 7.99 -8.71 -0.20
CA LEU A 50 7.66 -7.37 -0.74
C LEU A 50 6.41 -7.40 -1.61
N ALA A 51 6.30 -8.38 -2.52
CA ALA A 51 5.13 -8.54 -3.39
C ALA A 51 3.85 -8.78 -2.58
N GLY A 52 3.91 -9.63 -1.55
CA GLY A 52 2.78 -9.90 -0.66
C GLY A 52 2.33 -8.64 0.10
N GLU A 53 3.28 -7.81 0.55
CA GLU A 53 2.92 -6.56 1.22
C GLU A 53 2.32 -5.53 0.26
N PHE A 54 2.87 -5.43 -0.95
CA PHE A 54 2.33 -4.57 -1.99
C PHE A 54 0.88 -4.96 -2.34
N ALA A 55 0.62 -6.26 -2.54
CA ALA A 55 -0.72 -6.77 -2.79
C ALA A 55 -1.69 -6.46 -1.64
N ARG A 56 -1.27 -6.67 -0.39
CA ARG A 56 -2.09 -6.37 0.79
C ARG A 56 -2.50 -4.91 0.86
N ARG A 57 -1.56 -3.98 0.63
CA ARG A 57 -1.83 -2.53 0.69
C ARG A 57 -2.71 -2.05 -0.43
N THR A 58 -2.47 -2.53 -1.64
CA THR A 58 -3.31 -2.23 -2.79
C THR A 58 -4.74 -2.74 -2.55
N ALA A 59 -4.89 -3.97 -2.04
CA ALA A 59 -6.19 -4.49 -1.66
C ALA A 59 -6.86 -3.61 -0.59
N ALA A 60 -6.16 -3.25 0.48
CA ALA A 60 -6.70 -2.40 1.55
C ALA A 60 -7.16 -1.02 1.02
N ALA A 61 -6.40 -0.40 0.13
CA ALA A 61 -6.76 0.86 -0.51
C ALA A 61 -8.03 0.72 -1.38
N GLU A 62 -8.11 -0.34 -2.18
CA GLU A 62 -9.29 -0.62 -3.01
C GLU A 62 -10.53 -0.95 -2.17
N PHE A 63 -10.37 -1.67 -1.06
CA PHE A 63 -11.47 -1.92 -0.12
C PHE A 63 -11.96 -0.61 0.51
N ALA A 64 -11.06 0.26 0.96
CA ALA A 64 -11.42 1.56 1.52
C ALA A 64 -12.16 2.44 0.50
N ARG A 65 -11.67 2.48 -0.76
CA ARG A 65 -12.32 3.18 -1.86
C ARG A 65 -13.76 2.69 -2.09
N ARG A 66 -13.94 1.38 -2.24
CA ARG A 66 -15.28 0.79 -2.46
C ARG A 66 -16.22 1.01 -1.27
N ALA A 67 -15.69 1.05 -0.05
CA ALA A 67 -16.48 1.35 1.13
C ALA A 67 -16.99 2.81 1.09
N ALA A 68 -16.14 3.75 0.67
CA ALA A 68 -16.52 5.16 0.52
C ALA A 68 -17.60 5.34 -0.57
N ASP A 69 -17.46 4.67 -1.72
CA ASP A 69 -18.44 4.73 -2.81
C ASP A 69 -19.83 4.17 -2.43
N ARG A 70 -19.89 3.31 -1.40
CA ARG A 70 -21.14 2.69 -0.91
C ARG A 70 -21.89 3.54 0.12
N VAL A 71 -21.30 4.61 0.66
CA VAL A 71 -21.99 5.48 1.62
C VAL A 71 -22.86 6.46 0.83
N PRO A 72 -24.20 6.33 0.83
CA PRO A 72 -25.05 7.34 0.18
C PRO A 72 -24.90 8.69 0.91
N PRO A 73 -25.06 9.83 0.21
CA PRO A 73 -25.01 11.13 0.84
C PRO A 73 -26.07 11.19 1.96
N ARG A 74 -25.65 11.58 3.17
CA ARG A 74 -26.45 11.66 4.41
C ARG A 74 -27.69 12.59 4.34
N GLY A 75 -28.05 13.12 3.17
CA GLY A 75 -29.16 14.05 2.96
C GLY A 75 -30.43 13.46 2.34
N ALA A 76 -30.43 12.23 1.81
CA ALA A 76 -31.59 11.70 1.06
C ALA A 76 -32.74 11.16 1.93
N ALA A 77 -32.53 10.94 3.23
CA ALA A 77 -33.50 10.30 4.12
C ALA A 77 -34.27 11.26 5.05
N ARG A 78 -34.42 12.53 4.65
CA ARG A 78 -35.21 13.53 5.42
C ARG A 78 -36.32 14.24 4.65
N SER A 79 -36.76 13.67 3.52
CA SER A 79 -38.06 14.02 2.95
C SER A 79 -39.11 13.05 3.49
N ALA A 80 -39.56 13.29 4.72
CA ALA A 80 -40.83 12.76 5.19
C ALA A 80 -41.94 13.61 4.55
N PRO A 81 -42.92 13.04 3.83
CA PRO A 81 -44.17 13.73 3.63
C PRO A 81 -44.91 13.75 4.98
N ASP A 82 -45.07 14.99 5.44
CA ASP A 82 -45.98 15.51 6.44
C ASP A 82 -47.21 14.62 6.72
N ALA A 83 -47.42 14.34 8.01
CA ALA A 83 -48.58 13.65 8.52
C ALA A 83 -49.81 14.55 8.37
N GLY A 84 -50.52 14.42 7.24
CA GLY A 84 -51.83 14.99 7.03
C GLY A 84 -52.92 14.20 7.76
N GLU A 85 -53.26 14.70 8.95
CA GLU A 85 -54.42 14.44 9.80
C GLU A 85 -55.71 13.93 9.09
N SER A 86 -56.25 12.80 9.56
CA SER A 86 -57.69 12.44 9.49
C SER A 86 -58.46 13.19 10.59
N PRO A 87 -59.80 13.42 10.56
CA PRO A 87 -60.85 12.55 9.99
C PRO A 87 -62.03 13.29 9.28
N ARG A 88 -62.90 12.54 8.58
CA ARG A 88 -64.22 13.04 8.13
C ARG A 88 -65.36 12.44 8.97
N ALA A 89 -66.34 13.31 9.20
CA ALA A 89 -67.51 13.23 10.07
C ALA A 89 -68.47 12.06 9.81
#